data_AF-Q3ZAL1-F1
#
_entry.id   AF-Q3ZAL1-F1
#
_cell.length_a   1.000
_cell.length_b   1.000
_cell.length_c   1.000
_cell.angle_alpha   90.00
_cell.angle_beta   90.00
_cell.angle_gamma   90.00
#
_symmetry.space_group_name_H-M   'P 1'
#
loop_
_entity.id
_entity.type
_entity.pdbx_description
1 polymer ?
#
loop_
_entity_poly.entity_id
_entity_poly.type
_entity_poly.pdbx_seq_one_letter_code
_entity_poly.pdbx_strand_id
1 'polypeptide(L)'
;MQQLKEQHAVAIRQEQRRVLRAEEQSRRQAALHEDRVASLEARLAELSTTVGSYDRLRQQDQDSIHDLKQQLQDLEQAHVRPTSNSRALNEDVDVATLVDEMVRLKKLLTTANARSANPLDLGEILSFSGQTATRVESHAHCEQQLQGVQQMLEASKQQRQLLEQKVQLQHSHIQTLQEKVQVLNRNIDEAEVELKQQGEKLRLALKNERTKWQEAKAELENETRCKLNELEQLLQKQRQRSLQLLDEKEQEIKTLQTSFEVFHSASGVGSTLATPTLEAAADSFHYSSDTDSVEGEQRERKLKVRSKKMSMGENCHMLHYANELARKDIEITTLRKAKYAAESTLRKAIQDKVTSQQEMHEKIECLKEQVDRLERCKTREGANLEYLKNVIISYIVTRDADGKRHMLNAISAVLQFTAAEMQAINASFQKK
;
A
#
# COMPACT_ATOMS: atom_id res chain seq x y z
N MET A 1 29.10 2.21 -58.98
CA MET A 1 28.57 0.91 -58.51
C MET A 1 29.06 0.52 -57.11
N GLN A 2 30.36 0.62 -56.79
CA GLN A 2 30.89 0.27 -55.45
C GLN A 2 30.34 1.16 -54.31
N GLN A 3 30.31 2.48 -54.51
CA GLN A 3 29.77 3.42 -53.51
C GLN A 3 28.27 3.18 -53.20
N LEU A 4 27.49 2.78 -54.21
CA LEU A 4 26.07 2.46 -54.03
C LEU A 4 25.89 1.18 -53.19
N LYS A 5 26.77 0.18 -53.41
CA LYS A 5 26.79 -1.06 -52.61
C LYS A 5 27.19 -0.79 -51.16
N GLU A 6 28.15 0.11 -50.92
CA GLU A 6 28.54 0.51 -49.56
C GLU A 6 27.41 1.28 -48.85
N GLN A 7 26.75 2.21 -49.53
CA GLN A 7 25.61 2.94 -48.98
C GLN A 7 24.46 2.00 -48.63
N HIS A 8 24.13 1.03 -49.50
CA HIS A 8 23.14 0.00 -49.19
C HIS A 8 23.56 -0.89 -48.01
N ALA A 9 24.83 -1.29 -47.93
CA ALA A 9 25.34 -2.09 -46.80
C ALA A 9 25.29 -1.34 -45.47
N VAL A 10 25.51 -0.02 -45.48
CA VAL A 10 25.38 0.84 -44.29
C VAL A 10 23.91 1.01 -43.91
N ALA A 11 23.01 1.23 -44.88
CA ALA A 11 21.57 1.34 -44.65
C ALA A 11 21.00 0.05 -44.03
N ILE A 12 21.38 -1.12 -44.55
CA ILE A 12 20.96 -2.42 -43.99
C ILE A 12 21.47 -2.56 -42.55
N ARG A 13 22.72 -2.20 -42.26
CA ARG A 13 23.27 -2.23 -40.89
C ARG A 13 22.62 -1.24 -39.94
N GLN A 14 22.09 -0.12 -40.45
CA GLN A 14 21.33 0.84 -39.63
C GLN A 14 19.93 0.31 -39.35
N GLU A 15 19.26 -0.28 -40.34
CA GLU A 15 17.93 -0.87 -40.17
C GLU A 15 17.99 -2.09 -39.24
N GLN A 16 18.99 -2.97 -39.38
CA GLN A 16 19.21 -4.08 -38.44
C GLN A 16 19.40 -3.58 -36.99
N ARG A 17 20.17 -2.51 -36.78
CA ARG A 17 20.33 -1.91 -35.45
C ARG A 17 19.03 -1.30 -34.92
N ARG A 18 18.20 -0.74 -35.80
CA ARG A 18 16.88 -0.20 -35.44
C ARG A 18 15.92 -1.31 -35.02
N VAL A 19 15.90 -2.41 -35.77
CA VAL A 19 15.10 -3.61 -35.46
C VAL A 19 15.52 -4.21 -34.13
N LEU A 20 16.83 -4.43 -33.90
CA LEU A 20 17.32 -4.97 -32.62
C LEU A 20 16.94 -4.09 -31.43
N ARG A 21 17.02 -2.77 -31.56
CA ARG A 21 16.57 -1.85 -30.49
C ARG A 21 15.07 -1.93 -30.26
N ALA A 22 14.26 -2.06 -31.32
CA ALA A 22 12.82 -2.22 -31.19
C ALA A 22 12.46 -3.56 -30.54
N GLU A 23 13.15 -4.65 -30.91
CA GLU A 23 13.00 -5.96 -30.29
C GLU A 23 13.40 -5.95 -28.82
N GLU A 24 14.51 -5.33 -28.44
CA GLU A 24 14.91 -5.18 -27.04
C GLU A 24 13.89 -4.36 -26.24
N GLN A 25 13.35 -3.28 -26.80
CA GLN A 25 12.30 -2.49 -26.16
C GLN A 25 11.02 -3.31 -25.98
N SER A 26 10.59 -4.04 -27.01
CA SER A 26 9.42 -4.91 -26.94
C SER A 26 9.62 -6.02 -25.90
N ARG A 27 10.80 -6.65 -25.85
CA ARG A 27 11.14 -7.67 -24.87
C ARG A 27 11.14 -7.14 -23.44
N ARG A 28 11.67 -5.93 -23.21
CA ARG A 28 11.61 -5.26 -21.90
C ARG A 28 10.16 -4.96 -21.48
N GLN A 29 9.33 -4.49 -22.41
CA GLN A 29 7.91 -4.26 -22.13
C GLN A 29 7.17 -5.56 -21.80
N ALA A 30 7.43 -6.63 -22.56
CA ALA A 30 6.86 -7.94 -22.30
C ALA A 30 7.25 -8.47 -20.90
N ALA A 31 8.53 -8.38 -20.53
CA ALA A 31 8.99 -8.77 -19.20
C ALA A 31 8.33 -7.96 -18.08
N LEU A 32 8.20 -6.64 -18.23
CA LEU A 32 7.49 -5.80 -17.25
C LEU A 32 6.00 -6.15 -17.14
N HIS A 33 5.36 -6.54 -18.25
CA HIS A 33 3.98 -7.01 -18.24
C HIS A 33 3.85 -8.38 -17.57
N GLU A 34 4.77 -9.30 -17.84
CA GLU A 34 4.83 -10.62 -17.21
C GLU A 34 5.03 -10.51 -15.69
N ASP A 35 5.98 -9.68 -15.25
CA ASP A 35 6.21 -9.39 -13.82
C ASP A 35 4.96 -8.81 -13.15
N ARG A 36 4.28 -7.88 -13.84
CA ARG A 36 3.02 -7.31 -13.34
C ARG A 36 1.94 -8.37 -13.24
N VAL A 37 1.78 -9.23 -14.24
CA VAL A 37 0.80 -10.32 -14.22
C VAL A 37 1.11 -11.29 -13.09
N ALA A 38 2.35 -11.73 -12.95
CA ALA A 38 2.79 -12.60 -11.86
C ALA A 38 2.51 -11.98 -10.47
N SER A 39 2.74 -10.68 -10.31
CA SER A 39 2.42 -9.97 -9.06
C SER A 39 0.92 -9.92 -8.76
N LEU A 40 0.07 -9.81 -9.80
CA LEU A 40 -1.38 -9.81 -9.67
C LEU A 40 -1.91 -11.21 -9.39
N GLU A 41 -1.35 -12.24 -10.02
CA GLU A 41 -1.67 -13.63 -9.77
C GLU A 41 -1.30 -14.05 -8.34
N ALA A 42 -0.13 -13.62 -7.85
CA ALA A 42 0.28 -13.85 -6.45
C ALA A 42 -0.70 -13.21 -5.46
N ARG A 43 -1.08 -11.95 -5.68
CA ARG A 43 -2.09 -11.27 -4.85
C ARG A 43 -3.46 -11.94 -4.93
N LEU A 44 -3.85 -12.44 -6.11
CA LEU A 44 -5.11 -13.15 -6.29
C LEU A 44 -5.09 -14.51 -5.57
N ALA A 45 -3.95 -15.19 -5.56
CA ALA A 45 -3.75 -16.41 -4.79
C ALA A 45 -3.83 -16.14 -3.28
N GLU A 46 -3.20 -15.08 -2.77
CA GLU A 46 -3.31 -14.64 -1.38
C GLU A 46 -4.76 -14.27 -1.00
N LEU A 47 -5.48 -13.57 -1.89
CA LEU A 47 -6.89 -13.25 -1.66
C LEU A 47 -7.74 -14.52 -1.65
N SER A 48 -7.45 -15.48 -2.53
CA SER A 48 -8.18 -16.75 -2.60
C SER A 48 -7.93 -17.62 -1.36
N THR A 49 -6.70 -17.65 -0.84
CA THR A 49 -6.35 -18.40 0.37
C THR A 49 -6.99 -17.77 1.61
N THR A 50 -6.97 -16.44 1.72
CA THR A 50 -7.63 -15.72 2.82
C THR A 50 -9.14 -15.93 2.79
N VAL A 51 -9.80 -15.76 1.64
CA VAL A 51 -11.24 -16.05 1.50
C VAL A 51 -11.56 -17.51 1.84
N GLY A 52 -10.74 -18.46 1.37
CA GLY A 52 -10.90 -19.87 1.73
C GLY A 52 -10.72 -20.15 3.23
N SER A 53 -9.82 -19.43 3.90
CA SER A 53 -9.64 -19.54 5.35
C SER A 53 -10.85 -18.98 6.13
N TYR A 54 -11.42 -17.87 5.68
CA TYR A 54 -12.62 -17.28 6.27
C TYR A 54 -13.84 -18.17 6.09
N ASP A 55 -14.00 -18.82 4.93
CA ASP A 55 -15.14 -19.73 4.71
C ASP A 55 -15.05 -20.99 5.58
N ARG A 56 -13.84 -21.54 5.77
CA ARG A 56 -13.59 -22.65 6.72
C ARG A 56 -13.88 -22.24 8.17
N LEU A 57 -13.43 -21.05 8.58
CA LEU A 57 -13.70 -20.54 9.92
C LEU A 57 -15.20 -20.32 10.14
N ARG A 58 -15.90 -19.81 9.12
CA ARG A 58 -17.36 -19.64 9.15
C ARG A 58 -18.10 -20.98 9.27
N GLN A 59 -17.65 -22.02 8.58
CA GLN A 59 -18.21 -23.38 8.74
C GLN A 59 -17.98 -23.89 10.16
N GLN A 60 -16.76 -23.75 10.69
CA GLN A 60 -16.45 -24.14 12.07
C GLN A 60 -17.30 -23.39 13.11
N ASP A 61 -17.54 -22.09 12.90
CA ASP A 61 -18.40 -21.29 13.77
C ASP A 61 -19.87 -21.74 13.67
N GLN A 62 -20.35 -22.09 12.47
CA GLN A 62 -21.71 -22.63 12.29
C GLN A 62 -21.90 -23.96 13.02
N ASP A 63 -20.92 -24.86 12.92
CA ASP A 63 -20.92 -26.15 13.63
C ASP A 63 -20.91 -25.93 15.15
N SER A 64 -20.05 -25.03 15.64
CA SER A 64 -19.99 -24.67 17.07
C SER A 64 -21.29 -24.06 17.59
N ILE A 65 -21.95 -23.22 16.79
CA ILE A 65 -23.28 -22.67 17.11
C ILE A 65 -24.33 -23.78 17.17
N HIS A 66 -24.25 -24.78 16.29
CA HIS A 66 -25.17 -25.92 16.30
C HIS A 66 -24.99 -26.75 17.58
N ASP A 67 -23.76 -27.08 17.95
CA ASP A 67 -23.43 -27.81 19.18
C ASP A 67 -23.91 -27.06 20.43
N LEU A 68 -23.68 -25.75 20.50
CA LEU A 68 -24.14 -24.91 21.62
C LEU A 68 -25.67 -24.83 21.70
N LYS A 69 -26.36 -24.77 20.55
CA LYS A 69 -27.83 -24.82 20.52
C LYS A 69 -28.34 -26.16 21.04
N GLN A 70 -27.67 -27.27 20.70
CA GLN A 70 -28.03 -28.59 21.20
C GLN A 70 -27.81 -28.69 22.72
N GLN A 71 -26.68 -28.19 23.23
CA GLN A 71 -26.42 -28.13 24.68
C GLN A 71 -27.42 -27.24 25.43
N LEU A 72 -27.82 -26.10 24.85
CA LEU A 72 -28.88 -25.26 25.41
C LEU A 72 -30.21 -26.00 25.48
N GLN A 73 -30.57 -26.74 24.43
CA GLN A 73 -31.78 -27.55 24.39
C GLN A 73 -31.75 -28.69 25.42
N ASP A 74 -30.60 -29.32 25.63
CA ASP A 74 -30.39 -30.36 26.65
C ASP A 74 -30.47 -29.78 28.07
N LEU A 75 -29.91 -28.58 28.29
CA LEU A 75 -29.99 -27.86 29.56
C LEU A 75 -31.40 -27.33 29.87
N GLU A 76 -32.12 -26.85 28.86
CA GLU A 76 -33.54 -26.47 28.99
C GLU A 76 -34.40 -27.68 29.38
N GLN A 77 -34.11 -28.87 28.84
CA GLN A 77 -34.76 -30.12 29.27
C GLN A 77 -34.38 -30.52 30.71
N ALA A 78 -33.15 -30.25 31.13
CA ALA A 78 -32.68 -30.52 32.51
C ALA A 78 -33.26 -29.54 33.55
N HIS A 79 -33.70 -28.35 33.14
CA HIS A 79 -34.21 -27.30 34.04
C HIS A 79 -35.65 -27.55 34.59
N VAL A 80 -36.29 -28.66 34.22
CA VAL A 80 -37.65 -29.05 34.68
C VAL A 80 -37.63 -29.77 36.06
N ARG A 81 -36.47 -29.94 36.71
CA ARG A 81 -36.38 -30.51 38.07
C ARG A 81 -35.86 -29.48 39.08
N PRO A 82 -36.65 -29.12 40.12
CA PRO A 82 -36.20 -28.17 41.13
C PRO A 82 -35.37 -28.90 42.19
N THR A 83 -34.13 -28.46 42.40
CA THR A 83 -33.30 -28.87 43.56
C THR A 83 -33.24 -27.73 44.56
N SER A 84 -33.80 -27.97 45.75
CA SER A 84 -33.80 -27.09 46.91
C SER A 84 -32.52 -27.22 47.73
N ASN A 85 -31.95 -26.07 48.10
CA ASN A 85 -30.83 -25.91 49.02
C ASN A 85 -31.14 -26.39 50.44
N SER A 86 -30.15 -26.97 51.14
CA SER A 86 -29.94 -26.66 52.56
C SER A 86 -28.55 -27.01 53.11
N ARG A 87 -27.91 -25.92 53.56
CA ARG A 87 -26.98 -25.68 54.67
C ARG A 87 -26.43 -26.89 55.42
N ALA A 88 -25.10 -26.96 55.43
CA ALA A 88 -24.27 -27.74 56.32
C ALA A 88 -24.06 -27.04 57.67
N LEU A 89 -24.22 -27.77 58.78
CA LEU A 89 -23.54 -27.51 60.05
C LEU A 89 -23.34 -28.82 60.85
N ASN A 90 -22.06 -29.04 61.19
CA ASN A 90 -21.50 -29.56 62.43
C ASN A 90 -21.45 -31.09 62.71
N GLU A 91 -20.29 -31.61 62.34
CA GLU A 91 -19.37 -32.57 62.97
C GLU A 91 -19.69 -33.12 64.38
N ASP A 92 -19.78 -34.45 64.42
CA ASP A 92 -19.12 -35.43 65.29
C ASP A 92 -19.09 -35.19 66.82
N VAL A 93 -20.05 -35.81 67.50
CA VAL A 93 -19.92 -36.24 68.90
C VAL A 93 -19.90 -37.77 68.92
N ASP A 94 -18.79 -38.35 69.40
CA ASP A 94 -18.60 -39.79 69.52
C ASP A 94 -19.59 -40.39 70.55
N VAL A 95 -20.43 -41.31 70.06
CA VAL A 95 -21.49 -41.99 70.80
C VAL A 95 -20.98 -42.64 72.08
N ALA A 96 -19.72 -43.09 72.10
CA ALA A 96 -19.10 -43.71 73.28
C ALA A 96 -19.03 -42.75 74.49
N THR A 97 -18.70 -41.48 74.26
CA THR A 97 -18.61 -40.47 75.33
C THR A 97 -19.99 -40.12 75.89
N LEU A 98 -21.02 -40.17 75.04
CA LEU A 98 -22.41 -39.91 75.43
C LEU A 98 -22.99 -41.07 76.25
N VAL A 99 -22.63 -42.31 75.90
CA VAL A 99 -23.04 -43.53 76.61
C VAL A 99 -22.41 -43.58 78.00
N ASP A 100 -21.14 -43.23 78.13
CA ASP A 100 -20.45 -43.20 79.43
C ASP A 100 -21.03 -42.12 80.36
N GLU A 101 -21.32 -40.93 79.83
CA GLU A 101 -22.04 -39.89 80.60
C GLU A 101 -23.46 -40.32 80.97
N MET A 102 -24.18 -41.01 80.08
CA MET A 102 -25.51 -41.57 80.40
C MET A 102 -25.45 -42.63 81.52
N VAL A 103 -24.45 -43.51 81.50
CA VAL A 103 -24.26 -44.53 82.54
C VAL A 103 -23.88 -43.88 83.88
N ARG A 104 -23.04 -42.85 83.84
CA ARG A 104 -22.67 -42.05 85.03
C ARG A 104 -23.88 -41.35 85.62
N LEU A 105 -24.69 -40.68 84.78
CA LEU A 105 -25.93 -40.01 85.19
C LEU A 105 -26.97 -41.00 85.70
N LYS A 106 -27.12 -42.17 85.07
CA LYS A 106 -27.99 -43.25 85.56
C LYS A 106 -27.56 -43.74 86.94
N LYS A 107 -26.27 -43.98 87.17
CA LYS A 107 -25.76 -44.36 88.50
C LYS A 107 -26.04 -43.27 89.54
N LEU A 108 -25.78 -42.00 89.20
CA LEU A 108 -26.03 -40.88 90.10
C LEU A 108 -27.53 -40.79 90.48
N LEU A 109 -28.41 -40.92 89.48
CA LEU A 109 -29.87 -40.88 89.64
C LEU A 109 -30.38 -42.04 90.50
N THR A 110 -29.85 -43.26 90.29
CA THR A 110 -30.23 -44.43 91.10
C THR A 110 -29.77 -44.26 92.56
N THR A 111 -28.59 -43.68 92.77
CA THR A 111 -28.05 -43.44 94.12
C THR A 111 -28.79 -42.32 94.84
N ALA A 112 -29.24 -41.29 94.11
CA ALA A 112 -30.05 -40.20 94.65
C ALA A 112 -31.50 -40.65 94.97
N ASN A 113 -32.09 -41.48 94.11
CA ASN A 113 -33.42 -42.07 94.32
C ASN A 113 -33.46 -43.09 95.47
N ALA A 114 -32.32 -43.73 95.80
CA ALA A 114 -32.18 -44.57 96.99
C ALA A 114 -32.00 -43.77 98.29
N ARG A 115 -31.63 -42.48 98.19
CA ARG A 115 -31.48 -41.56 99.34
C ARG A 115 -32.67 -40.63 99.54
N SER A 116 -33.65 -40.62 98.63
CA SER A 116 -34.86 -39.79 98.76
C SER A 116 -35.89 -40.47 99.66
N ALA A 117 -36.60 -39.66 100.46
CA ALA A 117 -37.62 -40.16 101.39
C ALA A 117 -38.83 -40.82 100.69
N ASN A 118 -38.99 -40.60 99.38
CA ASN A 118 -39.91 -41.33 98.49
C ASN A 118 -39.10 -41.91 97.32
N PRO A 119 -38.93 -43.24 97.22
CA PRO A 119 -38.31 -43.86 96.04
C PRO A 119 -39.31 -43.85 94.88
N LEU A 120 -38.94 -43.21 93.77
CA LEU A 120 -39.69 -43.26 92.51
C LEU A 120 -39.37 -44.57 91.77
N ASP A 121 -40.35 -45.18 91.12
CA ASP A 121 -40.11 -46.34 90.25
C ASP A 121 -39.40 -45.88 88.97
N LEU A 122 -38.07 -46.02 88.95
CA LEU A 122 -37.22 -45.67 87.82
C LEU A 122 -37.42 -46.62 86.63
N GLY A 123 -38.13 -47.74 86.82
CA GLY A 123 -38.49 -48.68 85.77
C GLY A 123 -39.36 -48.01 84.71
N GLU A 124 -40.46 -47.38 85.10
CA GLU A 124 -41.42 -46.77 84.16
C GLU A 124 -40.84 -45.55 83.41
N ILE A 125 -40.01 -44.73 84.07
CA ILE A 125 -39.42 -43.53 83.46
C ILE A 125 -38.35 -43.90 82.41
N LEU A 126 -37.55 -44.94 82.68
CA LEU A 126 -36.58 -45.47 81.71
C LEU A 126 -37.24 -46.37 80.64
N SER A 127 -38.47 -46.82 80.88
CA SER A 127 -39.27 -47.63 79.94
C SER A 127 -39.89 -46.85 78.80
N PHE A 128 -39.70 -45.52 78.72
CA PHE A 128 -39.94 -44.78 77.47
C PHE A 128 -39.05 -45.29 76.30
N SER A 129 -38.09 -46.17 76.60
CA SER A 129 -37.36 -46.99 75.62
C SER A 129 -38.21 -48.05 74.89
N GLY A 130 -39.47 -48.27 75.32
CA GLY A 130 -40.46 -49.20 74.76
C GLY A 130 -41.10 -48.76 73.43
N GLN A 131 -40.50 -47.80 72.73
CA GLN A 131 -40.79 -47.49 71.33
C GLN A 131 -40.05 -48.47 70.41
N THR A 132 -40.29 -49.77 70.53
CA THR A 132 -39.63 -50.78 69.68
C THR A 132 -40.24 -50.85 68.27
N ALA A 133 -41.54 -50.58 68.13
CA ALA A 133 -42.19 -50.50 66.81
C ALA A 133 -41.72 -49.26 66.01
N THR A 134 -41.62 -48.09 66.65
CA THR A 134 -41.04 -46.89 66.03
C THR A 134 -39.51 -46.95 65.94
N ARG A 135 -38.80 -47.73 66.76
CA ARG A 135 -37.35 -47.98 66.61
C ARG A 135 -36.99 -48.86 65.43
N VAL A 136 -37.76 -49.91 65.14
CA VAL A 136 -37.48 -50.76 63.95
C VAL A 136 -37.79 -49.99 62.67
N GLU A 137 -38.87 -49.22 62.64
CA GLU A 137 -39.17 -48.31 61.53
C GLU A 137 -38.17 -47.15 61.42
N SER A 138 -37.73 -46.56 62.54
CA SER A 138 -36.68 -45.51 62.50
C SER A 138 -35.28 -46.07 62.24
N HIS A 139 -34.98 -47.32 62.57
CA HIS A 139 -33.71 -47.97 62.23
C HIS A 139 -33.70 -48.40 60.76
N ALA A 140 -34.79 -48.95 60.22
CA ALA A 140 -34.94 -49.20 58.79
C ALA A 140 -34.92 -47.89 57.99
N HIS A 141 -35.55 -46.83 58.50
CA HIS A 141 -35.49 -45.50 57.90
C HIS A 141 -34.09 -44.89 57.99
N CYS A 142 -33.37 -45.10 59.10
CA CYS A 142 -31.98 -44.69 59.25
C CYS A 142 -31.05 -45.45 58.29
N GLU A 143 -31.24 -46.76 58.13
CA GLU A 143 -30.48 -47.61 57.22
C GLU A 143 -30.74 -47.24 55.75
N GLN A 144 -31.99 -46.92 55.42
CA GLN A 144 -32.38 -46.41 54.10
C GLN A 144 -31.82 -45.00 53.83
N GLN A 145 -31.81 -44.12 54.83
CA GLN A 145 -31.15 -42.81 54.73
C GLN A 145 -29.63 -42.96 54.55
N LEU A 146 -29.01 -43.91 55.25
CA LEU A 146 -27.58 -44.17 55.18
C LEU A 146 -27.18 -44.73 53.81
N GLN A 147 -27.98 -45.64 53.24
CA GLN A 147 -27.84 -46.06 51.85
C GLN A 147 -28.05 -44.91 50.86
N GLY A 148 -29.04 -44.04 51.09
CA GLY A 148 -29.26 -42.85 50.27
C GLY A 148 -28.06 -41.88 50.28
N VAL A 149 -27.48 -41.64 51.46
CA VAL A 149 -26.27 -40.82 51.63
C VAL A 149 -25.06 -41.49 50.98
N GLN A 150 -24.92 -42.81 51.07
CA GLN A 150 -23.85 -43.55 50.38
C GLN A 150 -23.95 -43.42 48.86
N GLN A 151 -25.15 -43.59 48.28
CA GLN A 151 -25.37 -43.39 46.84
C GLN A 151 -25.07 -41.96 46.40
N MET A 152 -25.47 -40.97 47.20
CA MET A 152 -25.16 -39.55 46.94
C MET A 152 -23.65 -39.27 47.02
N LEU A 153 -22.94 -39.89 47.97
CA LEU A 153 -21.49 -39.79 48.08
C LEU A 153 -20.77 -40.41 46.89
N GLU A 154 -21.23 -41.58 46.43
CA GLU A 154 -20.71 -42.24 45.23
C GLU A 154 -20.98 -41.41 43.97
N ALA A 155 -22.18 -40.86 43.82
CA ALA A 155 -22.51 -39.95 42.73
C ALA A 155 -21.64 -38.68 42.75
N SER A 156 -21.42 -38.08 43.93
CA SER A 156 -20.54 -36.92 44.10
C SER A 156 -19.06 -37.25 43.80
N LYS A 157 -18.59 -38.45 44.17
CA LYS A 157 -17.25 -38.95 43.81
C LYS A 157 -17.09 -39.08 42.30
N GLN A 158 -18.07 -39.69 41.61
CA GLN A 158 -18.07 -39.84 40.16
C GLN A 158 -18.10 -38.47 39.47
N GLN A 159 -18.92 -37.54 39.95
CA GLN A 159 -18.99 -36.18 39.42
C GLN A 159 -17.67 -35.42 39.58
N ARG A 160 -17.00 -35.56 40.74
CA ARG A 160 -15.67 -34.97 40.97
C ARG A 160 -14.61 -35.57 40.04
N GLN A 161 -14.65 -36.88 39.80
CA GLN A 161 -13.71 -37.53 38.89
C GLN A 161 -13.89 -37.06 37.44
N LEU A 162 -15.14 -36.86 37.00
CA LEU A 162 -15.44 -36.26 35.69
C LEU A 162 -14.92 -34.82 35.57
N LEU A 163 -15.10 -34.01 36.62
CA LEU A 163 -14.57 -32.65 36.66
C LEU A 163 -13.04 -32.64 36.62
N GLU A 164 -12.38 -33.53 37.35
CA GLU A 164 -10.91 -33.68 37.29
C GLU A 164 -10.44 -34.05 35.88
N GLN A 165 -11.11 -34.99 35.21
CA GLN A 165 -10.81 -35.34 33.82
C GLN A 165 -10.99 -34.14 32.86
N LYS A 166 -12.06 -33.36 33.04
CA LYS A 166 -12.31 -32.16 32.23
C LYS A 166 -11.24 -31.09 32.46
N VAL A 167 -10.81 -30.89 33.71
CA VAL A 167 -9.74 -29.95 34.06
C VAL A 167 -8.40 -30.39 33.47
N GLN A 168 -8.09 -31.69 33.52
CA GLN A 168 -6.87 -32.23 32.89
C GLN A 168 -6.89 -32.03 31.36
N LEU A 169 -8.02 -32.27 30.71
CA LEU A 169 -8.18 -32.03 29.27
C LEU A 169 -7.98 -30.54 28.93
N GLN A 170 -8.59 -29.65 29.70
CA GLN A 170 -8.43 -28.21 29.54
C GLN A 170 -6.97 -27.77 29.75
N HIS A 171 -6.28 -28.36 30.73
CA HIS A 171 -4.87 -28.08 30.96
C HIS A 171 -4.01 -28.49 29.77
N SER A 172 -4.26 -29.67 29.19
CA SER A 172 -3.55 -30.12 27.98
C SER A 172 -3.82 -29.20 26.79
N HIS A 173 -5.05 -28.71 26.62
CA HIS A 173 -5.39 -27.78 25.56
C HIS A 173 -4.70 -26.42 25.75
N ILE A 174 -4.68 -25.90 26.98
CA ILE A 174 -3.96 -24.66 27.31
C ILE A 174 -2.47 -24.83 27.01
N GLN A 175 -1.87 -25.97 27.35
CA GLN A 175 -0.47 -26.25 27.05
C GLN A 175 -0.21 -26.27 25.53
N THR A 176 -1.04 -26.96 24.74
CA THR A 176 -0.90 -26.97 23.27
C THR A 176 -1.06 -25.57 22.67
N LEU A 177 -1.98 -24.76 23.19
CA LEU A 177 -2.14 -23.37 22.76
C LEU A 177 -0.92 -22.52 23.11
N GLN A 178 -0.34 -22.70 24.31
CA GLN A 178 0.90 -22.03 24.70
C GLN A 178 2.07 -22.40 23.78
N GLU A 179 2.21 -23.68 23.42
CA GLU A 179 3.23 -24.15 22.47
C GLU A 179 3.02 -23.54 21.08
N LYS A 180 1.78 -23.50 20.59
CA LYS A 180 1.44 -22.85 19.32
C LYS A 180 1.76 -21.36 19.33
N VAL A 181 1.41 -20.64 20.39
CA VAL A 181 1.77 -19.22 20.55
C VAL A 181 3.28 -19.05 20.55
N GLN A 182 4.02 -19.94 21.20
CA GLN A 182 5.48 -19.87 21.23
C GLN A 182 6.10 -20.10 19.83
N VAL A 183 5.56 -21.03 19.03
CA VAL A 183 6.00 -21.25 17.64
C VAL A 183 5.63 -20.08 16.76
N LEU A 184 4.40 -19.56 16.87
CA LEU A 184 3.97 -18.39 16.09
C LEU A 184 4.84 -17.17 16.40
N ASN A 185 5.19 -16.93 17.66
CA ASN A 185 6.09 -15.84 18.03
C ASN A 185 7.47 -16.01 17.41
N ARG A 186 8.05 -17.23 17.43
CA ARG A 186 9.33 -17.49 16.74
C ARG A 186 9.24 -17.23 15.24
N ASN A 187 8.16 -17.67 14.59
CA ASN A 187 7.97 -17.44 13.16
C ASN A 187 7.81 -15.95 12.84
N ILE A 188 7.16 -15.18 13.72
CA ILE A 188 7.07 -13.72 13.59
C ILE A 188 8.46 -13.09 13.73
N ASP A 189 9.24 -13.48 14.74
CA ASP A 189 10.60 -12.98 14.95
C ASP A 189 11.50 -13.28 13.73
N GLU A 190 11.42 -14.49 13.19
CA GLU A 190 12.15 -14.90 11.98
C GLU A 190 11.73 -14.08 10.76
N ALA A 191 10.43 -13.92 10.52
CA ALA A 191 9.91 -13.09 9.42
C ALA A 191 10.32 -11.62 9.57
N GLU A 192 10.33 -11.07 10.79
CA GLU A 192 10.82 -9.71 11.04
C GLU A 192 12.30 -9.56 10.69
N VAL A 193 13.13 -10.54 11.06
CA VAL A 193 14.56 -10.53 10.74
C VAL A 193 14.78 -10.63 9.23
N GLU A 194 14.04 -11.49 8.54
CA GLU A 194 14.09 -11.60 7.07
C GLU A 194 13.70 -10.29 6.38
N LEU A 195 12.61 -9.66 6.81
CA LEU A 195 12.17 -8.37 6.26
C LEU A 195 13.21 -7.26 6.53
N LYS A 196 13.82 -7.23 7.72
CA LYS A 196 14.93 -6.31 8.03
C LYS A 196 16.11 -6.53 7.08
N GLN A 197 16.53 -7.78 6.88
CA GLN A 197 17.62 -8.12 5.95
C GLN A 197 17.28 -7.78 4.50
N GLN A 198 16.06 -8.01 4.04
CA GLN A 198 15.60 -7.62 2.70
C GLN A 198 15.62 -6.10 2.54
N GLY A 199 15.17 -5.35 3.56
CA GLY A 199 15.24 -3.90 3.61
C GLY A 199 16.68 -3.38 3.51
N GLU A 200 17.62 -4.00 4.23
CA GLU A 200 19.05 -3.66 4.15
C GLU A 200 19.65 -3.96 2.78
N LYS A 201 19.32 -5.11 2.17
CA LYS A 201 19.75 -5.46 0.80
C LYS A 201 19.27 -4.44 -0.22
N LEU A 202 17.99 -4.05 -0.17
CA LEU A 202 17.42 -3.03 -1.06
C LEU A 202 18.07 -1.67 -0.83
N ARG A 203 18.33 -1.30 0.43
CA ARG A 203 19.02 -0.05 0.78
C ARG A 203 20.45 -0.01 0.23
N LEU A 204 21.17 -1.13 0.33
CA LEU A 204 22.52 -1.24 -0.23
C LEU A 204 22.50 -1.20 -1.77
N ALA A 205 21.55 -1.88 -2.41
CA ALA A 205 21.38 -1.83 -3.86
C ALA A 205 21.09 -0.40 -4.35
N LEU A 206 20.20 0.33 -3.67
CA LEU A 206 19.93 1.74 -3.97
C LEU A 206 21.17 2.63 -3.79
N LYS A 207 21.96 2.39 -2.74
CA LYS A 207 23.21 3.12 -2.53
C LYS A 207 24.21 2.84 -3.66
N ASN A 208 24.36 1.59 -4.08
CA ASN A 208 25.25 1.20 -5.16
C ASN A 208 24.81 1.76 -6.52
N GLU A 209 23.51 1.74 -6.83
CA GLU A 209 23.00 2.37 -8.04
C GLU A 209 23.23 3.88 -8.01
N ARG A 210 23.00 4.53 -6.85
CA ARG A 210 23.27 5.96 -6.70
C ARG A 210 24.75 6.29 -6.93
N THR A 211 25.69 5.50 -6.42
CA THR A 211 27.12 5.73 -6.65
C THR A 211 27.49 5.52 -8.12
N LYS A 212 26.98 4.47 -8.77
CA LYS A 212 27.19 4.24 -10.21
C LYS A 212 26.68 5.40 -11.06
N TRP A 213 25.49 5.94 -10.77
CA TRP A 213 24.96 7.10 -11.48
C TRP A 213 25.77 8.37 -11.23
N GLN A 214 26.28 8.55 -10.00
CA GLN A 214 27.19 9.65 -9.68
C GLN A 214 28.51 9.53 -10.45
N GLU A 215 29.09 8.34 -10.53
CA GLU A 215 30.30 8.04 -11.29
C GLU A 215 30.08 8.27 -12.79
N ALA A 216 29.01 7.70 -13.38
CA ALA A 216 28.68 7.89 -14.79
C ALA A 216 28.42 9.37 -15.14
N LYS A 217 27.80 10.13 -14.21
CA LYS A 217 27.63 11.57 -14.36
C LYS A 217 28.98 12.28 -14.38
N ALA A 218 29.87 11.95 -13.43
CA ALA A 218 31.20 12.54 -13.35
C ALA A 218 32.07 12.20 -14.58
N GLU A 219 31.96 10.99 -15.11
CA GLU A 219 32.62 10.56 -16.35
C GLU A 219 32.15 11.39 -17.54
N LEU A 220 30.83 11.57 -17.70
CA LEU A 220 30.27 12.38 -18.79
C LEU A 220 30.66 13.87 -18.68
N GLU A 221 30.66 14.42 -17.47
CA GLU A 221 31.14 15.79 -17.20
C GLU A 221 32.63 15.91 -17.55
N ASN A 222 33.45 14.92 -17.23
CA ASN A 222 34.86 14.93 -17.58
C ASN A 222 35.08 14.80 -19.10
N GLU A 223 34.34 13.92 -19.78
CA GLU A 223 34.41 13.78 -21.24
C GLU A 223 34.03 15.07 -21.97
N THR A 224 32.96 15.73 -21.52
CA THR A 224 32.50 17.00 -22.12
C THR A 224 33.52 18.11 -21.87
N ARG A 225 34.12 18.17 -20.68
CA ARG A 225 35.23 19.08 -20.36
C ARG A 225 36.46 18.81 -21.22
N CYS A 226 36.83 17.54 -21.43
CA CYS A 226 37.94 17.19 -22.33
C CYS A 226 37.68 17.64 -23.77
N LYS A 227 36.47 17.38 -24.31
CA LYS A 227 36.07 17.82 -25.65
C LYS A 227 36.07 19.35 -25.78
N LEU A 228 35.62 20.06 -24.75
CA LEU A 228 35.69 21.53 -24.70
C LEU A 228 37.14 22.01 -24.82
N ASN A 229 38.03 21.47 -23.98
CA ASN A 229 39.46 21.82 -23.99
C ASN A 229 40.11 21.54 -25.35
N GLU A 230 39.78 20.43 -26.01
CA GLU A 230 40.27 20.11 -27.35
C GLU A 230 39.82 21.15 -28.39
N LEU A 231 38.54 21.52 -28.37
CA LEU A 231 37.99 22.54 -29.27
C LEU A 231 38.62 23.93 -29.02
N GLU A 232 38.82 24.30 -27.76
CA GLU A 232 39.51 25.54 -27.38
C GLU A 232 40.95 25.56 -27.91
N GLN A 233 41.69 24.45 -27.79
CA GLN A 233 43.05 24.34 -28.33
C GLN A 233 43.07 24.44 -29.86
N LEU A 234 42.10 23.81 -30.55
CA LEU A 234 41.99 23.92 -32.01
C LEU A 234 41.69 25.36 -32.44
N LEU A 235 40.77 26.05 -31.74
CA LEU A 235 40.47 27.45 -31.97
C LEU A 235 41.70 28.34 -31.74
N GLN A 236 42.45 28.10 -30.67
CA GLN A 236 43.66 28.86 -30.36
C GLN A 236 44.75 28.63 -31.41
N LYS A 237 44.94 27.40 -31.88
CA LYS A 237 45.84 27.09 -33.00
C LYS A 237 45.41 27.77 -34.29
N GLN A 238 44.11 27.80 -34.58
CA GLN A 238 43.59 28.52 -35.75
C GLN A 238 43.83 30.03 -35.65
N ARG A 239 43.59 30.63 -34.47
CA ARG A 239 43.89 32.05 -34.21
C ARG A 239 45.38 32.34 -34.39
N GLN A 240 46.27 31.51 -33.87
CA GLN A 240 47.72 31.65 -34.04
C GLN A 240 48.14 31.55 -35.51
N ARG A 241 47.63 30.57 -36.25
CA ARG A 241 47.90 30.44 -37.70
C ARG A 241 47.39 31.65 -38.49
N SER A 242 46.19 32.15 -38.16
CA SER A 242 45.63 33.33 -38.80
C SER A 242 46.44 34.59 -38.50
N LEU A 243 46.93 34.73 -37.26
CA LEU A 243 47.79 35.85 -36.87
C LEU A 243 49.15 35.78 -37.59
N GLN A 244 49.77 34.60 -37.66
CA GLN A 244 50.99 34.38 -38.45
C GLN A 244 50.80 34.73 -39.92
N LEU A 245 49.69 34.31 -40.54
CA LEU A 245 49.40 34.62 -41.94
C LEU A 245 49.14 36.13 -42.16
N LEU A 246 48.53 36.81 -41.19
CA LEU A 246 48.40 38.27 -41.20
C LEU A 246 49.77 38.96 -41.10
N ASP A 247 50.63 38.50 -40.19
CA ASP A 247 52.00 39.03 -40.04
C ASP A 247 52.82 38.83 -41.32
N GLU A 248 52.73 37.66 -41.96
CA GLU A 248 53.37 37.36 -43.25
C GLU A 248 52.84 38.29 -44.36
N LYS A 249 51.53 38.53 -44.42
CA LYS A 249 50.92 39.44 -45.39
C LYS A 249 51.31 40.90 -45.12
N GLU A 250 51.44 41.28 -43.86
CA GLU A 250 51.90 42.62 -43.48
C GLU A 250 53.38 42.81 -43.84
N GLN A 251 54.22 41.79 -43.66
CA GLN A 251 55.60 41.79 -44.13
C GLN A 251 55.66 41.89 -45.67
N GLU A 252 54.84 41.12 -46.39
CA GLU A 252 54.74 41.19 -47.84
C GLU A 252 54.34 42.61 -48.29
N ILE A 253 53.32 43.21 -47.66
CA ILE A 253 52.91 44.59 -47.92
C ILE A 253 54.07 45.56 -47.66
N LYS A 254 54.77 45.44 -46.53
CA LYS A 254 55.94 46.27 -46.21
C LYS A 254 57.03 46.13 -47.26
N THR A 255 57.35 44.90 -47.70
CA THR A 255 58.34 44.67 -48.76
C THR A 255 57.90 45.26 -50.09
N LEU A 256 56.62 45.14 -50.45
CA LEU A 256 56.07 45.75 -51.66
C LEU A 256 56.13 47.27 -51.57
N GLN A 257 55.76 47.88 -50.44
CA GLN A 257 55.88 49.31 -50.19
C GLN A 257 57.33 49.79 -50.31
N THR A 258 58.29 49.11 -49.65
CA THR A 258 59.71 49.44 -49.77
C THR A 258 60.21 49.28 -51.21
N SER A 259 59.78 48.23 -51.92
CA SER A 259 60.15 48.04 -53.33
C SER A 259 59.56 49.14 -54.23
N PHE A 260 58.32 49.56 -53.96
CA PHE A 260 57.64 50.64 -54.66
C PHE A 260 58.34 51.99 -54.40
N GLU A 261 58.69 52.28 -53.14
CA GLU A 261 59.49 53.44 -52.77
C GLU A 261 60.86 53.44 -53.46
N VAL A 262 61.56 52.31 -53.53
CA VAL A 262 62.84 52.18 -54.26
C VAL A 262 62.67 52.44 -55.75
N PHE A 263 61.62 51.91 -56.38
CA PHE A 263 61.31 52.17 -57.79
C PHE A 263 60.95 53.64 -58.05
N HIS A 264 60.22 54.28 -57.14
CA HIS A 264 59.91 55.70 -57.22
C HIS A 264 61.10 56.61 -56.88
N SER A 265 62.04 56.14 -56.06
CA SER A 265 63.31 56.84 -55.76
C SER A 265 64.29 56.75 -56.93
N ALA A 266 64.26 55.67 -57.71
CA ALA A 266 65.07 55.48 -58.91
C ALA A 266 64.50 56.18 -60.16
N SER A 267 63.20 56.43 -60.19
CA SER A 267 62.53 57.20 -61.25
C SER A 267 62.11 58.57 -60.71
N GLY A 268 63.09 59.45 -60.51
CA GLY A 268 62.87 60.82 -60.08
C GLY A 268 62.02 61.62 -61.07
N VAL A 269 60.71 61.71 -60.83
CA VAL A 269 59.87 62.85 -61.18
C VAL A 269 58.82 63.00 -60.08
N GLY A 270 58.91 64.11 -59.35
CA GLY A 270 57.92 64.47 -58.35
C GLY A 270 56.54 64.70 -58.98
N SER A 271 55.49 64.25 -58.29
CA SER A 271 54.17 64.83 -58.47
C SER A 271 53.41 64.78 -57.15
N THR A 272 53.27 65.96 -56.59
CA THR A 272 52.33 66.34 -55.54
C THR A 272 50.89 66.05 -55.96
N LEU A 273 50.20 65.18 -55.23
CA LEU A 273 48.73 65.18 -55.12
C LEU A 273 48.40 64.67 -53.72
N ALA A 274 48.18 65.57 -52.77
CA ALA A 274 46.86 66.11 -52.46
C ALA A 274 45.92 65.02 -51.91
N THR A 275 45.99 64.89 -50.58
CA THR A 275 44.93 64.39 -49.70
C THR A 275 43.54 64.89 -50.12
N PRO A 276 42.58 64.00 -50.42
CA PRO A 276 41.18 64.33 -50.31
C PRO A 276 40.71 63.95 -48.90
N THR A 277 40.38 64.99 -48.14
CA THR A 277 39.49 64.95 -46.99
C THR A 277 38.20 64.26 -47.42
N LEU A 278 37.89 63.09 -46.85
CA LEU A 278 36.60 62.44 -47.01
C LEU A 278 35.96 62.31 -45.64
N GLU A 279 34.76 62.87 -45.60
CA GLU A 279 33.93 63.16 -44.46
C GLU A 279 33.60 61.91 -43.65
N ALA A 280 33.58 62.10 -42.33
CA ALA A 280 32.97 61.18 -41.39
C ALA A 280 31.45 61.14 -41.63
N ALA A 281 31.01 60.24 -42.50
CA ALA A 281 29.62 59.78 -42.55
C ALA A 281 29.41 58.81 -41.38
N ALA A 282 28.99 59.38 -40.25
CA ALA A 282 28.41 58.64 -39.14
C ALA A 282 27.01 58.15 -39.54
N ASP A 283 26.93 57.05 -40.29
CA ASP A 283 25.66 56.34 -40.47
C ASP A 283 25.47 55.31 -39.36
N SER A 284 24.74 55.80 -38.36
CA SER A 284 24.01 55.05 -37.35
C SER A 284 23.25 53.88 -37.97
N PHE A 285 23.80 52.66 -37.84
CA PHE A 285 23.08 51.44 -38.17
C PHE A 285 22.05 51.16 -37.07
N HIS A 286 20.85 51.72 -37.27
CA HIS A 286 19.68 51.54 -36.43
C HIS A 286 19.21 50.08 -36.51
N TYR A 287 19.38 49.34 -35.42
CA TYR A 287 18.73 48.07 -35.16
C TYR A 287 17.22 48.32 -35.08
N SER A 288 16.48 47.92 -36.11
CA SER A 288 15.01 47.86 -36.06
C SER A 288 14.60 46.39 -35.97
N SER A 289 14.26 46.00 -34.73
CA SER A 289 13.43 44.86 -34.43
C SER A 289 11.99 45.19 -34.83
N ASP A 290 11.39 44.41 -35.72
CA ASP A 290 9.97 43.99 -35.68
C ASP A 290 9.72 43.10 -36.90
N THR A 291 9.51 41.80 -36.72
CA THR A 291 8.25 41.12 -36.36
C THR A 291 7.14 41.23 -37.43
N ASP A 292 6.91 40.07 -38.05
CA ASP A 292 5.63 39.56 -38.56
C ASP A 292 5.07 40.10 -39.91
N SER A 293 5.17 39.29 -40.97
CA SER A 293 3.97 38.79 -41.68
C SER A 293 4.27 37.91 -42.89
N VAL A 294 3.43 36.88 -42.94
CA VAL A 294 3.18 35.78 -43.88
C VAL A 294 2.98 36.20 -45.36
N GLU A 295 3.18 35.21 -46.24
CA GLU A 295 2.80 35.10 -47.67
C GLU A 295 3.80 35.71 -48.65
N GLY A 296 4.36 35.00 -49.63
CA GLY A 296 3.83 33.91 -50.42
C GLY A 296 3.79 34.39 -51.86
N GLU A 297 4.85 34.22 -52.65
CA GLU A 297 4.75 34.28 -54.10
C GLU A 297 5.99 33.73 -54.82
N GLN A 298 5.71 32.81 -55.74
CA GLN A 298 6.64 32.22 -56.69
C GLN A 298 7.26 33.30 -57.57
N ARG A 299 8.59 33.29 -57.70
CA ARG A 299 9.25 33.95 -58.83
C ARG A 299 10.42 33.12 -59.34
N GLU A 300 10.08 32.22 -60.25
CA GLU A 300 11.03 31.56 -61.15
C GLU A 300 11.80 32.61 -61.96
N ARG A 301 13.01 32.97 -61.51
CA ARG A 301 13.98 33.66 -62.37
C ARG A 301 14.83 32.62 -63.08
N LYS A 302 14.41 32.27 -64.30
CA LYS A 302 15.22 31.53 -65.28
C LYS A 302 16.47 32.34 -65.63
N LEU A 303 17.57 32.10 -64.91
CA LEU A 303 18.89 32.61 -65.29
C LEU A 303 19.52 31.67 -66.32
N LYS A 304 19.57 32.18 -67.55
CA LYS A 304 20.23 31.57 -68.71
C LYS A 304 21.75 31.60 -68.45
N VAL A 305 22.31 30.52 -67.92
CA VAL A 305 23.77 30.39 -67.73
C VAL A 305 24.43 30.15 -69.09
N ARG A 306 25.04 31.21 -69.62
CA ARG A 306 25.94 31.16 -70.77
C ARG A 306 27.24 30.50 -70.27
N SER A 307 27.56 29.31 -70.79
CA SER A 307 28.77 28.55 -70.43
C SER A 307 30.03 29.32 -70.81
N LYS A 308 30.51 30.17 -69.90
CA LYS A 308 31.89 30.66 -69.88
C LYS A 308 32.71 29.55 -69.24
N LYS A 309 33.73 29.05 -69.93
CA LYS A 309 34.70 28.08 -69.40
C LYS A 309 35.41 28.74 -68.22
N MET A 310 34.85 28.57 -67.03
CA MET A 310 35.46 28.99 -65.77
C MET A 310 36.55 27.99 -65.41
N SER A 311 37.69 28.53 -65.01
CA SER A 311 38.86 27.80 -64.53
C SER A 311 38.45 26.72 -63.52
N MET A 312 38.98 25.51 -63.67
CA MET A 312 38.59 24.32 -62.92
C MET A 312 38.78 24.47 -61.40
N GLY A 313 39.54 25.48 -60.94
CA GLY A 313 39.72 25.81 -59.52
C GLY A 313 38.53 26.55 -58.87
N GLU A 314 37.87 27.46 -59.58
CA GLU A 314 36.78 28.29 -58.99
C GLU A 314 35.46 27.52 -58.88
N ASN A 315 35.18 26.62 -59.83
CA ASN A 315 34.01 25.74 -59.79
C ASN A 315 34.11 24.71 -58.64
N CYS A 316 35.31 24.31 -58.25
CA CYS A 316 35.54 23.38 -57.14
C CYS A 316 35.17 24.00 -55.79
N HIS A 317 35.56 25.26 -55.57
CA HIS A 317 35.22 26.00 -54.35
C HIS A 317 33.73 26.34 -54.26
N MET A 318 33.10 26.72 -55.38
CA MET A 318 31.66 26.96 -55.42
C MET A 318 30.85 25.68 -55.15
N LEU A 319 31.29 24.53 -55.68
CA LEU A 319 30.66 23.24 -55.41
C LEU A 319 30.84 22.79 -53.96
N HIS A 320 32.03 23.00 -53.38
CA HIS A 320 32.29 22.70 -51.97
C HIS A 320 31.42 23.55 -51.05
N TYR A 321 31.31 24.86 -51.31
CA TYR A 321 30.44 25.76 -50.56
C TYR A 321 28.96 25.35 -50.65
N ALA A 322 28.48 25.01 -51.85
CA ALA A 322 27.11 24.54 -52.04
C ALA A 322 26.83 23.22 -51.28
N ASN A 323 27.81 22.31 -51.24
CA ASN A 323 27.71 21.06 -50.48
C ASN A 323 27.70 21.31 -48.96
N GLU A 324 28.55 22.21 -48.47
CA GLU A 324 28.56 22.61 -47.06
C GLU A 324 27.25 23.32 -46.66
N LEU A 325 26.66 24.12 -47.54
CA LEU A 325 25.34 24.70 -47.33
C LEU A 325 24.26 23.62 -47.21
N ALA A 326 24.26 22.65 -48.14
CA ALA A 326 23.31 21.53 -48.11
C ALA A 326 23.45 20.67 -46.86
N ARG A 327 24.69 20.45 -46.37
CA ARG A 327 24.93 19.76 -45.09
C ARG A 327 24.34 20.53 -43.92
N LYS A 328 24.56 21.85 -43.85
CA LYS A 328 23.99 22.70 -42.81
C LYS A 328 22.47 22.70 -42.87
N ASP A 329 21.86 22.74 -44.06
CA ASP A 329 20.40 22.68 -44.21
C ASP A 329 19.84 21.34 -43.74
N ILE A 330 20.50 20.22 -44.07
CA ILE A 330 20.13 18.90 -43.55
C ILE A 330 20.27 18.89 -42.02
N GLU A 331 21.37 19.38 -41.46
CA GLU A 331 21.58 19.44 -40.02
C GLU A 331 20.48 20.29 -39.34
N ILE A 332 20.19 21.49 -39.84
CA ILE A 332 19.12 22.35 -39.34
C ILE A 332 17.76 21.63 -39.39
N THR A 333 17.44 20.94 -40.49
CA THR A 333 16.17 20.20 -40.58
C THR A 333 16.12 19.02 -39.61
N THR A 334 17.23 18.31 -39.40
CA THR A 334 17.31 17.23 -38.41
C THR A 334 17.18 17.75 -36.98
N LEU A 335 17.85 18.86 -36.64
CA LEU A 335 17.76 19.52 -35.35
C LEU A 335 16.33 20.02 -35.08
N ARG A 336 15.68 20.61 -36.08
CA ARG A 336 14.27 21.02 -35.97
C ARG A 336 13.36 19.82 -35.72
N LYS A 337 13.52 18.71 -36.45
CA LYS A 337 12.74 17.47 -36.23
C LYS A 337 12.98 16.90 -34.83
N ALA A 338 14.23 16.87 -34.38
CA ALA A 338 14.58 16.40 -33.04
C ALA A 338 13.96 17.29 -31.95
N LYS A 339 14.01 18.62 -32.13
CA LYS A 339 13.34 19.58 -31.25
C LYS A 339 11.83 19.31 -31.18
N TYR A 340 11.15 19.20 -32.31
CA TYR A 340 9.71 18.94 -32.34
C TYR A 340 9.36 17.60 -31.67
N ALA A 341 10.15 16.55 -31.88
CA ALA A 341 9.96 15.26 -31.23
C ALA A 341 10.14 15.34 -29.71
N ALA A 342 11.17 16.07 -29.24
CA ALA A 342 11.42 16.30 -27.83
C ALA A 342 10.29 17.11 -27.18
N GLU A 343 9.84 18.19 -27.83
CA GLU A 343 8.71 19.01 -27.37
C GLU A 343 7.39 18.22 -27.31
N SER A 344 7.13 17.37 -28.31
CA SER A 344 5.96 16.49 -28.32
C SER A 344 6.00 15.48 -27.17
N THR A 345 7.17 14.88 -26.93
CA THR A 345 7.39 13.95 -25.81
C THR A 345 7.20 14.66 -24.47
N LEU A 346 7.69 15.89 -24.33
CA LEU A 346 7.52 16.70 -23.13
C LEU A 346 6.03 17.03 -22.90
N ARG A 347 5.30 17.46 -23.93
CA ARG A 347 3.85 17.73 -23.81
C ARG A 347 3.08 16.49 -23.37
N LYS A 348 3.39 15.33 -23.95
CA LYS A 348 2.78 14.06 -23.56
C LYS A 348 3.11 13.71 -22.11
N ALA A 349 4.38 13.80 -21.71
CA ALA A 349 4.79 13.53 -20.33
C ALA A 349 4.12 14.46 -19.31
N ILE A 350 3.94 15.74 -19.66
CA ILE A 350 3.19 16.70 -18.82
C ILE A 350 1.73 16.28 -18.70
N GLN A 351 1.07 15.92 -19.80
CA GLN A 351 -0.32 15.45 -19.80
C GLN A 351 -0.48 14.17 -18.96
N ASP A 352 0.39 13.19 -19.14
CA ASP A 352 0.39 11.93 -18.37
C ASP A 352 0.63 12.20 -16.88
N LYS A 353 1.50 13.15 -16.55
CA LYS A 353 1.72 13.58 -15.15
C LYS A 353 0.48 14.24 -14.55
N VAL A 354 -0.16 15.16 -15.27
CA VAL A 354 -1.35 15.87 -14.79
C VAL A 354 -2.51 14.90 -14.58
N THR A 355 -2.75 13.99 -15.52
CA THR A 355 -3.80 12.97 -15.40
C THR A 355 -3.54 12.03 -14.23
N SER A 356 -2.32 11.51 -14.10
CA SER A 356 -1.95 10.68 -12.95
C SER A 356 -2.07 11.44 -11.61
N GLN A 357 -1.67 12.71 -11.58
CA GLN A 357 -1.83 13.54 -10.39
C GLN A 357 -3.30 13.74 -10.02
N GLN A 358 -4.17 13.99 -11.01
CA GLN A 358 -5.60 14.14 -10.81
C GLN A 358 -6.23 12.85 -10.24
N GLU A 359 -5.92 11.68 -10.82
CA GLU A 359 -6.37 10.38 -10.31
C GLU A 359 -5.92 10.13 -8.86
N MET A 360 -4.70 10.54 -8.51
CA MET A 360 -4.20 10.41 -7.14
C MET A 360 -4.91 11.36 -6.19
N HIS A 361 -5.23 12.59 -6.61
CA HIS A 361 -6.03 13.52 -5.80
C HIS A 361 -7.44 12.96 -5.56
N GLU A 362 -8.09 12.43 -6.59
CA GLU A 362 -9.42 11.80 -6.45
C GLU A 362 -9.39 10.62 -5.48
N LYS A 363 -8.37 9.75 -5.56
CA LYS A 363 -8.19 8.65 -4.60
C LYS A 363 -7.97 9.16 -3.18
N ILE A 364 -7.17 10.21 -3.00
CA ILE A 364 -6.93 10.82 -1.68
C ILE A 364 -8.25 11.36 -1.12
N GLU A 365 -9.04 12.06 -1.91
CA GLU A 365 -10.34 12.59 -1.47
C GLU A 365 -11.32 11.46 -1.12
N CYS A 366 -11.43 10.41 -1.94
CA CYS A 366 -12.24 9.24 -1.60
C CYS A 366 -11.77 8.55 -0.30
N LEU A 367 -10.46 8.42 -0.09
CA LEU A 367 -9.92 7.84 1.13
C LEU A 367 -10.18 8.71 2.35
N LYS A 368 -10.05 10.04 2.23
CA LYS A 368 -10.40 10.98 3.30
C LYS A 368 -11.89 10.86 3.66
N GLU A 369 -12.78 10.83 2.67
CA GLU A 369 -14.21 10.64 2.92
C GLU A 369 -14.51 9.30 3.63
N GLN A 370 -13.80 8.23 3.27
CA GLN A 370 -13.93 6.94 3.94
C GLN A 370 -13.43 6.99 5.38
N VAL A 371 -12.29 7.66 5.64
CA VAL A 371 -11.77 7.87 7.00
C VAL A 371 -12.77 8.68 7.81
N ASP A 372 -13.24 9.82 7.31
CA ASP A 372 -14.23 10.65 7.99
C ASP A 372 -15.52 9.89 8.29
N ARG A 373 -15.95 9.03 7.36
CA ARG A 373 -17.11 8.15 7.57
C ARG A 373 -16.85 7.13 8.67
N LEU A 374 -15.68 6.48 8.68
CA LEU A 374 -15.30 5.52 9.72
C LEU A 374 -15.17 6.19 11.09
N GLU A 375 -14.63 7.42 11.13
CA GLU A 375 -14.56 8.24 12.34
C GLU A 375 -15.97 8.56 12.87
N ARG A 376 -16.90 8.93 11.98
CA ARG A 376 -18.32 9.11 12.34
C ARG A 376 -18.95 7.80 12.84
N CYS A 377 -18.58 6.64 12.30
CA CYS A 377 -19.08 5.34 12.75
C CYS A 377 -18.45 4.83 14.07
N LYS A 378 -17.48 5.54 14.66
CA LYS A 378 -16.77 5.09 15.87
C LYS A 378 -17.66 4.99 17.10
N THR A 379 -18.65 5.86 17.22
CA THR A 379 -19.64 5.81 18.31
C THR A 379 -20.88 5.05 17.88
N ARG A 380 -21.55 4.39 18.83
CA ARG A 380 -22.81 3.69 18.56
C ARG A 380 -23.89 4.63 18.00
N GLU A 381 -23.92 5.86 18.51
CA GLU A 381 -24.84 6.90 18.04
C GLU A 381 -24.49 7.36 16.61
N GLY A 382 -23.21 7.48 16.27
CA GLY A 382 -22.76 7.83 14.92
C GLY A 382 -23.00 6.73 13.89
N ALA A 383 -22.82 5.46 14.26
CA ALA A 383 -23.19 4.32 13.42
C ALA A 383 -24.71 4.27 13.15
N ASN A 384 -25.54 4.54 14.16
CA ASN A 384 -26.99 4.64 14.01
C ASN A 384 -27.39 5.81 13.09
N LEU A 385 -26.70 6.95 13.17
CA LEU A 385 -26.94 8.10 12.28
C LEU A 385 -26.53 7.83 10.82
N GLU A 386 -25.41 7.16 10.57
CA GLU A 386 -24.99 6.77 9.22
C GLU A 386 -25.93 5.73 8.61
N TYR A 387 -26.43 4.78 9.41
CA TYR A 387 -27.50 3.88 9.00
C TYR A 387 -28.77 4.66 8.67
N LEU A 388 -29.20 5.58 9.54
CA LEU A 388 -30.38 6.42 9.32
C LEU A 388 -30.26 7.25 8.05
N LYS A 389 -29.08 7.84 7.79
CA LYS A 389 -28.79 8.57 6.55
C LYS A 389 -28.99 7.69 5.31
N ASN A 390 -28.49 6.45 5.32
CA ASN A 390 -28.66 5.52 4.21
C ASN A 390 -30.12 5.10 4.01
N VAL A 391 -30.86 4.87 5.09
CA VAL A 391 -32.29 4.53 5.04
C VAL A 391 -33.11 5.71 4.52
N ILE A 392 -32.79 6.95 4.92
CA ILE A 392 -33.45 8.17 4.42
C ILE A 392 -33.15 8.37 2.93
N ILE A 393 -31.90 8.23 2.50
CA ILE A 393 -31.53 8.31 1.08
C ILE A 393 -32.29 7.24 0.28
N SER A 394 -32.32 6.01 0.78
CA SER A 394 -33.05 4.90 0.15
C SER A 394 -34.56 5.17 0.09
N TYR A 395 -35.14 5.75 1.14
CA TYR A 395 -36.54 6.18 1.17
C TYR A 395 -36.86 7.24 0.10
N ILE A 396 -35.97 8.21 -0.10
CA ILE A 396 -36.14 9.28 -1.11
C ILE A 396 -36.02 8.72 -2.53
N VAL A 397 -35.05 7.82 -2.77
CA VAL A 397 -34.77 7.28 -4.11
C VAL A 397 -35.77 6.19 -4.51
N THR A 398 -36.27 5.41 -3.56
CA THR A 398 -37.21 4.33 -3.82
C THR A 398 -38.53 4.89 -4.35
N ARG A 399 -39.05 4.32 -5.44
CA ARG A 399 -40.32 4.73 -6.05
C ARG A 399 -41.50 3.87 -5.63
N ASP A 400 -41.21 2.66 -5.15
CA ASP A 400 -42.20 1.68 -4.70
C ASP A 400 -42.76 2.02 -3.31
N ALA A 401 -44.06 1.78 -3.13
CA ALA A 401 -44.78 2.04 -1.89
C ALA A 401 -44.38 1.07 -0.79
N ASP A 402 -44.15 -0.20 -1.12
CA ASP A 402 -43.77 -1.23 -0.14
C ASP A 402 -42.33 -1.04 0.33
N GLY A 403 -41.41 -0.73 -0.59
CA GLY A 403 -40.04 -0.32 -0.25
C GLY A 403 -39.99 0.94 0.62
N LYS A 404 -40.81 1.96 0.33
CA LYS A 404 -40.93 3.16 1.17
C LYS A 404 -41.45 2.84 2.57
N ARG A 405 -42.45 1.97 2.69
CA ARG A 405 -43.00 1.55 3.99
C ARG A 405 -41.97 0.78 4.81
N HIS A 406 -41.20 -0.10 4.17
CA HIS A 406 -40.11 -0.83 4.83
C HIS A 406 -39.01 0.12 5.34
N MET A 407 -38.55 1.06 4.52
CA MET A 407 -37.57 2.07 4.94
C MET A 407 -38.10 2.97 6.06
N LEU A 408 -39.38 3.34 6.02
CA LEU A 408 -40.00 4.14 7.05
C LEU A 408 -40.12 3.39 8.40
N ASN A 409 -40.43 2.09 8.37
CA ASN A 409 -40.40 1.27 9.56
C ASN A 409 -38.99 1.20 10.18
N ALA A 410 -37.94 1.15 9.34
CA ALA A 410 -36.56 1.22 9.80
C ALA A 410 -36.20 2.60 10.40
N ILE A 411 -36.68 3.71 9.81
CA ILE A 411 -36.52 5.07 10.38
C ILE A 411 -37.21 5.17 11.74
N SER A 412 -38.45 4.66 11.83
CA SER A 412 -39.26 4.64 13.05
C SER A 412 -38.55 3.88 14.19
N ALA A 413 -37.93 2.74 13.88
CA ALA A 413 -37.18 1.94 14.85
C ALA A 413 -35.93 2.65 15.37
N VAL A 414 -35.21 3.40 14.51
CA VAL A 414 -33.99 4.13 14.90
C VAL A 414 -34.31 5.40 15.68
N LEU A 415 -35.37 6.12 15.31
CA LEU A 415 -35.81 7.36 15.98
C LEU A 415 -36.79 7.13 17.13
N GLN A 416 -37.17 5.88 17.40
CA GLN A 416 -38.07 5.48 18.49
C GLN A 416 -39.42 6.22 18.46
N PHE A 417 -40.08 6.23 17.30
CA PHE A 417 -41.40 6.87 17.19
C PHE A 417 -42.42 6.21 18.11
N THR A 418 -43.28 7.06 18.68
CA THR A 418 -44.41 6.62 19.49
C THR A 418 -45.48 5.96 18.62
N ALA A 419 -46.34 5.14 19.24
CA ALA A 419 -47.43 4.48 18.54
C ALA A 419 -48.40 5.48 17.85
N ALA A 420 -48.58 6.67 18.42
CA ALA A 420 -49.39 7.74 17.84
C ALA A 420 -48.75 8.33 16.56
N GLU A 421 -47.43 8.57 16.58
CA GLU A 421 -46.69 9.06 15.41
C GLU A 421 -46.68 8.01 14.29
N MET A 422 -46.49 6.73 14.62
CA MET A 422 -46.54 5.65 13.65
C MET A 422 -47.93 5.49 13.01
N GLN A 423 -49.02 5.72 13.76
CA GLN A 423 -50.38 5.73 13.21
C GLN A 423 -50.62 6.92 12.27
N ALA A 424 -50.15 8.12 12.65
CA ALA A 424 -50.26 9.31 11.81
C ALA A 424 -49.54 9.14 10.47
N ILE A 425 -48.35 8.52 10.48
CA ILE A 425 -47.59 8.28 9.25
C ILE A 425 -48.26 7.21 8.39
N ASN A 426 -48.72 6.09 8.96
CA ASN A 426 -49.44 5.05 8.20
C ASN A 426 -50.74 5.59 7.56
N ALA A 427 -51.46 6.49 8.24
CA ALA A 427 -52.64 7.14 7.69
C ALA A 427 -52.33 8.05 6.49
N SER A 428 -51.13 8.64 6.43
CA SER A 428 -50.69 9.45 5.28
C SER A 428 -50.39 8.61 4.03
N PHE A 429 -49.95 7.36 4.21
CA PHE A 429 -49.68 6.41 3.12
C PHE A 429 -50.94 5.76 2.54
N GLN A 430 -52.04 5.67 3.31
CA GLN A 430 -53.32 5.11 2.85
C GLN A 430 -54.22 6.14 2.14
N LYS A 431 -53.84 7.43 2.13
CA LYS A 431 -54.61 8.54 1.51
C LYS A 431 -54.21 8.84 0.05
N LYS A 432 -53.42 7.99 -0.59
CA LYS A 432 -53.14 7.99 -2.03
C LYS A 432 -53.56 6.65 -2.62
#